data_AF-A0A1I1B070-F1
#
_entry.id   AF-A0A1I1B070-F1
#
_cell.length_a   1.000
_cell.length_b   1.000
_cell.length_c   1.000
_cell.angle_alpha   90.00
_cell.angle_beta   90.00
_cell.angle_gamma   90.00
#
_symmetry.space_group_name_H-M   'P 1'
#
loop_
_entity.id
_entity.type
_entity.pdbx_description
1 polymer ?
#
loop_
_entity_poly.entity_id
_entity_poly.type
_entity_poly.pdbx_seq_one_letter_code
_entity_poly.pdbx_strand_id
1 'polypeptide(L)' 'MQIAQWKTFIAQFAVLNRRQRLAGIALLRGSAPQGAAAALIESVARRRLHCPVCNSNHAHLHGHAHGLQRYRCVPCG' A
#
# COMPACT_ATOMS: atom_id res chain seq x y z
N MET A 1 -4.69 18.05 0.61
CA MET A 1 -4.83 18.69 -0.72
C MET A 1 -6.19 18.35 -1.28
N GLN A 2 -6.95 19.31 -1.82
CA GLN A 2 -8.27 19.03 -2.40
C GLN A 2 -8.13 18.30 -3.76
N ILE A 3 -9.10 17.46 -4.10
CA ILE A 3 -9.11 16.66 -5.35
C ILE A 3 -8.94 17.54 -6.59
N ALA A 4 -9.58 18.71 -6.61
CA ALA A 4 -9.49 19.66 -7.72
C ALA A 4 -8.05 20.18 -7.89
N GLN A 5 -7.41 20.58 -6.79
CA GLN A 5 -6.02 21.05 -6.79
C GLN A 5 -5.07 19.94 -7.26
N TRP A 6 -5.31 18.69 -6.83
CA TRP A 6 -4.50 17.54 -7.25
C TRP A 6 -4.59 17.28 -8.75
N LYS A 7 -5.81 17.35 -9.32
CA LYS A 7 -6.01 17.22 -10.76
C LYS A 7 -5.27 18.29 -11.56
N THR A 8 -5.35 19.54 -11.12
CA THR A 8 -4.63 20.66 -11.75
C THR A 8 -3.11 20.46 -11.69
N PHE A 9 -2.59 20.03 -10.54
CA PHE A 9 -1.17 19.74 -10.36
C PHE A 9 -0.69 18.61 -11.28
N ILE A 10 -1.43 17.48 -11.36
CA ILE A 10 -1.05 16.35 -12.22
C ILE A 10 -1.12 16.70 -13.70
N ALA A 11 -2.05 17.57 -14.14
CA ALA A 11 -2.12 18.02 -15.52
C ALA A 11 -0.82 18.70 -15.99
N GLN A 12 -0.09 19.37 -15.09
CA GLN A 12 1.18 20.02 -15.40
C GLN A 12 2.32 19.02 -15.70
N PHE A 13 2.20 17.74 -15.34
CA PHE A 13 3.20 16.74 -15.71
C PHE A 13 3.28 16.49 -17.22
N ALA A 14 2.20 16.79 -17.96
CA ALA A 14 2.16 16.62 -19.41
C ALA A 14 3.17 17.54 -20.13
N VAL A 15 3.46 18.72 -19.58
CA VAL A 15 4.39 19.68 -20.21
C VAL A 15 5.86 19.49 -19.80
N LEU A 16 6.13 18.62 -18.82
CA LEU A 16 7.49 18.35 -18.33
C LEU A 16 8.28 17.47 -19.29
N ASN A 17 9.58 17.72 -19.41
CA ASN A 17 10.49 16.81 -20.10
C ASN A 17 10.74 15.54 -19.27
N ARG A 18 11.32 14.51 -19.91
CA ARG A 18 11.54 13.19 -19.28
C ARG A 18 12.30 13.28 -17.95
N ARG A 19 13.33 14.13 -17.86
CA ARG A 19 14.16 14.28 -16.66
C ARG A 19 13.38 14.92 -15.51
N GLN A 20 12.60 15.97 -15.82
CA GLN A 20 11.74 16.65 -14.86
C GLN A 20 10.63 15.72 -14.35
N ARG A 21 10.02 14.91 -15.22
CA ARG A 21 9.04 13.89 -14.81
C ARG A 21 9.64 12.88 -13.84
N LEU A 22 10.84 12.36 -14.14
CA LEU A 22 11.52 11.41 -13.25
C LEU A 22 11.85 12.02 -11.88
N ALA A 23 12.33 13.27 -11.85
CA ALA A 23 12.59 13.98 -10.60
C ALA A 23 11.29 14.21 -9.80
N GLY A 24 10.21 14.63 -10.47
CA GLY A 24 8.90 14.80 -9.86
C GLY A 24 8.33 13.49 -9.29
N ILE A 25 8.42 12.39 -10.04
CA ILE A 25 8.01 11.06 -9.57
C ILE A 25 8.83 10.64 -8.34
N ALA A 26 10.14 10.89 -8.31
CA ALA A 26 10.97 10.58 -7.15
C ALA A 26 10.53 11.35 -5.90
N LEU A 27 10.24 12.65 -6.02
CA LEU A 27 9.72 13.48 -4.93
C LEU A 27 8.35 13.00 -4.44
N LEU A 28 7.45 12.64 -5.37
CA LEU A 28 6.13 12.09 -5.05
C LEU A 28 6.21 10.72 -4.38
N ARG A 29 7.16 9.86 -4.77
CA ARG A 29 7.40 8.57 -4.10
C ARG A 29 7.96 8.73 -2.69
N GLY A 30 8.85 9.71 -2.49
CA GLY A 30 9.40 10.01 -1.16
C GLY A 30 8.37 10.60 -0.20
N SER A 31 7.32 11.24 -0.73
CA SER A 31 6.22 11.82 0.05
C SER A 31 4.98 10.93 0.12
N ALA A 32 4.91 9.84 -0.64
CA ALA A 32 3.84 8.86 -0.53
C ALA A 32 4.03 8.06 0.76
N PRO A 33 3.08 8.12 1.72
CA PRO A 33 3.19 7.38 2.96
C PRO A 33 2.94 5.89 2.66
N GLN A 34 3.99 5.17 2.28
CA GLN A 34 3.96 3.72 2.06
C GLN A 34 3.36 3.00 3.27
N GLY A 35 3.62 3.51 4.47
CA GLY A 35 2.99 3.04 5.71
C GLY A 35 1.48 3.26 5.77
N ALA A 36 0.95 4.38 5.26
CA ALA A 36 -0.50 4.60 5.24
C ALA A 36 -1.21 3.72 4.20
N ALA A 37 -0.58 3.48 3.05
CA ALA A 37 -1.09 2.53 2.06
C ALA A 37 -1.06 1.10 2.62
N ALA A 38 0.05 0.69 3.24
CA ALA A 38 0.16 -0.61 3.90
C ALA A 38 -0.88 -0.77 5.02
N ALA A 39 -1.05 0.24 5.88
CA ALA A 39 -2.06 0.24 6.94
C ALA A 39 -3.49 0.13 6.40
N LEU A 40 -3.80 0.81 5.29
CA LEU A 40 -5.11 0.70 4.65
C LEU A 40 -5.34 -0.72 4.11
N ILE A 41 -4.38 -1.28 3.38
CA ILE A 41 -4.45 -2.65 2.86
C ILE A 41 -4.64 -3.64 4.01
N GLU A 42 -3.84 -3.52 5.06
CA GLU A 42 -3.89 -4.36 6.26
C GLU A 42 -5.27 -4.28 6.95
N SER A 43 -5.82 -3.08 7.09
CA SER A 43 -7.13 -2.87 7.73
C SER A 43 -8.28 -3.59 7.00
N VAL A 44 -8.20 -3.68 5.67
CA VAL A 44 -9.20 -4.34 4.83
C VAL A 44 -8.96 -5.85 4.80
N ALA A 45 -7.70 -6.26 4.60
CA ALA A 45 -7.30 -7.66 4.53
C ALA A 45 -7.60 -8.41 5.84
N ARG A 46 -7.29 -7.81 6.99
CA ARG A 46 -7.48 -8.44 8.31
C ARG A 46 -8.94 -8.80 8.61
N ARG A 47 -9.90 -8.01 8.12
CA ARG A 47 -11.34 -8.31 8.27
C ARG A 47 -11.80 -9.54 7.49
N ARG A 48 -11.05 -9.90 6.45
CA ARG A 48 -11.35 -11.02 5.55
C ARG A 48 -10.31 -12.13 5.68
N LEU A 49 -9.46 -12.08 6.70
CA LEU A 49 -8.35 -13.02 6.84
C LEU A 49 -8.88 -14.39 7.27
N HIS A 50 -8.72 -15.37 6.40
CA HIS A 50 -9.01 -16.78 6.65
C HIS A 50 -7.91 -17.64 6.01
N CYS A 51 -7.68 -18.81 6.58
CA CYS A 51 -6.77 -19.77 6.00
C CYS A 51 -7.32 -20.32 4.68
N PRO A 52 -6.57 -20.30 3.57
CA PRO A 52 -7.04 -20.86 2.31
C PRO A 52 -7.16 -22.40 2.33
N VAL A 53 -6.55 -23.07 3.32
CA VAL A 53 -6.56 -24.54 3.45
C VAL A 53 -7.71 -25.01 4.33
N CYS A 54 -7.83 -24.47 5.55
CA CYS A 54 -8.82 -24.93 6.54
C CYS A 54 -9.95 -23.93 6.83
N ASN A 55 -9.98 -22.78 6.16
CA ASN A 55 -10.94 -21.69 6.37
C ASN A 55 -10.99 -21.13 7.81
N SER A 56 -10.01 -21.46 8.66
CA SER A 56 -9.92 -20.92 10.01
C SER A 56 -9.54 -19.44 9.98
N ASN A 57 -10.15 -18.68 10.89
CA ASN A 57 -9.80 -17.28 11.14
C ASN A 57 -8.68 -17.15 12.20
N HIS A 58 -8.17 -18.27 12.73
CA HIS A 58 -7.09 -18.27 13.72
C HIS A 58 -5.73 -18.25 13.02
N ALA A 59 -5.05 -17.11 13.12
CA ALA A 59 -3.71 -16.93 12.59
C ALA A 59 -2.80 -16.19 13.59
N HIS A 60 -1.49 -16.52 13.57
CA HIS A 60 -0.47 -15.82 14.32
C HIS A 60 0.41 -14.96 13.40
N LEU A 61 1.05 -13.94 13.98
CA LEU A 61 1.94 -13.02 13.28
C LEU A 61 3.23 -13.74 12.87
N HIS A 62 3.63 -13.61 11.61
CA HIS A 62 4.79 -14.29 11.04
C HIS A 62 5.73 -13.33 10.28
N GLY A 63 6.11 -12.24 10.95
CA GLY A 63 7.00 -11.21 10.38
C GLY A 63 6.31 -10.31 9.34
N HIS A 64 7.10 -9.57 8.58
CA HIS A 64 6.61 -8.54 7.66
C HIS A 64 7.24 -8.68 6.26
N ALA A 65 6.51 -8.25 5.24
CA ALA A 65 7.01 -8.10 3.87
C ALA A 65 6.41 -6.84 3.22
N HIS A 66 7.25 -5.99 2.63
CA HIS A 66 6.83 -4.73 2.00
C HIS A 66 5.96 -3.83 2.90
N GLY A 67 6.19 -3.84 4.22
CA GLY A 67 5.41 -3.08 5.19
C GLY A 67 4.07 -3.72 5.60
N LEU A 68 3.73 -4.90 5.08
CA LEU A 68 2.53 -5.66 5.44
C LEU A 68 2.84 -6.78 6.43
N GLN A 69 1.87 -7.10 7.29
CA GLN A 69 1.99 -8.20 8.25
C GLN A 69 1.74 -9.53 7.54
N ARG A 70 2.60 -10.52 7.79
CA ARG A 70 2.36 -11.90 7.33
C ARG A 70 1.65 -12.68 8.42
N TYR A 71 0.77 -13.59 8.01
CA TYR A 71 0.01 -14.45 8.90
C TYR A 71 0.26 -15.91 8.58
N ARG A 72 0.35 -16.74 9.61
CA ARG A 72 0.33 -18.20 9.50
C ARG A 72 -0.88 -18.75 10.24
N CYS A 73 -1.56 -19.70 9.62
CA CYS A 73 -2.74 -20.31 10.21
C CYS A 73 -2.33 -21.22 11.36
N VAL A 74 -2.90 -21.02 12.55
CA VAL A 74 -2.56 -21.81 13.74
C VAL A 74 -2.91 -23.28 13.56
N PRO A 75 -4.12 -23.65 13.06
CA PRO A 75 -4.43 -25.04 12.72
C PRO A 75 -3.55 -25.71 11.67
N CYS A 76 -2.97 -24.96 10.72
CA CYS A 76 -2.21 -25.55 9.61
C CYS A 76 -0.69 -25.56 9.81
N GLY A 77 -0.13 -24.69 10.65
CA GLY A 77 1.32 -24.53 10.83
C GLY A 77 1.94 -23.47 9.92
#